data_AF-A0A1F6VES4-F1
#
_entry.id   AF-A0A1F6VES4-F1
#
_cell.length_a   1.000
_cell.length_b   1.000
_cell.length_c   1.000
_cell.angle_alpha   90.00
_cell.angle_beta   90.00
_cell.angle_gamma   90.00
#
_symmetry.space_group_name_H-M   'P 1'
#
loop_
_entity.id
_entity.type
_entity.pdbx_description
1 polymer ?
#
loop_
_entity_poly.entity_id
_entity_poly.type
_entity_poly.pdbx_seq_one_letter_code
_entity_poly.pdbx_strand_id
1 'polypeptide(L)'
;MNKQKIVFIALRLVMGFIFLWAFLDKTFGLGFATTAEKAWINGGSPTTGFLANAVKGPFAEIFHSLAGVAVVDWLFMLGLLFAGLTLIFNKYVKWGCVAGSLIFLLMYLSLLWPENNPIIDEHIVYILVLALIGFKRWE
;
A
#
# COMPACT_ATOMS: atom_id res chain seq x y z
N MET A 1 4.76 29.22 9.58
CA MET A 1 4.11 28.31 8.60
C MET A 1 2.71 27.96 9.13
N ASN A 2 1.65 28.03 8.32
CA ASN A 2 0.28 27.69 8.77
C ASN A 2 0.24 26.23 9.27
N LYS A 3 -0.26 26.00 10.49
CA LYS A 3 -0.35 24.68 11.13
C LYS A 3 -0.97 23.62 10.21
N GLN A 4 -2.00 23.97 9.46
CA GLN A 4 -2.64 23.07 8.49
C GLN A 4 -1.65 22.63 7.40
N LYS A 5 -0.86 23.57 6.84
CA LYS A 5 0.14 23.24 5.81
C LYS A 5 1.19 22.25 6.34
N ILE A 6 1.61 22.41 7.59
CA ILE A 6 2.57 21.49 8.24
C ILE A 6 2.00 20.08 8.29
N VAL A 7 0.78 19.95 8.82
CA VAL A 7 0.09 18.65 8.95
C VAL A 7 -0.10 18.00 7.58
N PHE A 8 -0.48 18.76 6.55
CA PHE A 8 -0.61 18.23 5.19
C PHE A 8 0.70 17.70 4.61
N ILE A 9 1.80 18.42 4.79
CA ILE A 9 3.12 17.97 4.33
C ILE A 9 3.52 16.71 5.10
N ALA A 10 3.31 16.69 6.41
CA ALA A 10 3.60 15.53 7.25
C ALA A 10 2.79 14.30 6.80
N LEU A 11 1.47 14.43 6.62
CA LEU A 11 0.61 13.34 6.13
C LEU A 11 1.09 12.83 4.77
N ARG A 12 1.41 13.71 3.82
CA ARG A 12 1.93 13.31 2.51
C ARG A 12 3.23 12.51 2.64
N LEU A 13 4.18 13.00 3.44
CA LEU A 13 5.47 12.32 3.62
C LEU A 13 5.33 10.98 4.34
N VAL A 14 4.48 10.91 5.38
CA VAL A 14 4.20 9.67 6.11
C VAL A 14 3.52 8.65 5.21
N MET A 15 2.52 9.06 4.42
CA MET A 15 1.89 8.16 3.44
C MET A 15 2.90 7.66 2.40
N GLY A 16 3.74 8.54 1.86
CA GLY A 16 4.81 8.14 0.95
C GLY A 16 5.80 7.17 1.59
N PHE A 17 6.16 7.41 2.84
CA PHE A 17 7.05 6.53 3.61
C PHE A 17 6.45 5.15 3.86
N ILE A 18 5.15 5.04 4.16
CA ILE A 18 4.46 3.74 4.32
C ILE A 18 4.66 2.88 3.07
N PHE A 19 4.41 3.43 1.88
CA PHE A 19 4.58 2.72 0.62
C PHE A 19 6.05 2.35 0.34
N LEU A 20 6.97 3.30 0.50
CA LEU A 20 8.39 3.05 0.26
C LEU A 20 8.97 2.05 1.26
N TRP A 21 8.55 2.10 2.52
CA TRP A 21 9.01 1.17 3.53
C TRP A 21 8.55 -0.25 3.22
N ALA A 22 7.28 -0.43 2.85
CA ALA A 22 6.77 -1.72 2.39
C ALA A 22 7.54 -2.24 1.17
N PHE A 23 7.85 -1.35 0.21
CA PHE A 23 8.68 -1.70 -0.94
C PHE A 23 10.10 -2.12 -0.53
N LEU A 24 10.77 -1.36 0.35
CA LEU A 24 12.13 -1.66 0.81
C LEU A 24 12.20 -2.98 1.58
N ASP A 25 11.30 -3.18 2.55
CA ASP A 25 11.26 -4.41 3.33
C ASP A 25 10.96 -5.62 2.44
N LYS A 26 10.02 -5.52 1.50
CA LYS A 26 9.73 -6.61 0.55
C LYS A 26 10.85 -6.86 -0.45
N THR A 27 11.55 -5.81 -0.87
CA THR A 27 12.66 -5.93 -1.83
C THR A 27 13.85 -6.61 -1.18
N PHE A 28 14.26 -6.17 0.01
CA PHE A 28 15.52 -6.57 0.64
C PHE A 28 15.36 -7.57 1.79
N GLY A 29 14.14 -7.79 2.29
CA GLY A 29 13.88 -8.68 3.43
C GLY A 29 14.51 -8.16 4.72
N LEU A 30 14.15 -6.93 5.12
CA LEU A 30 14.75 -6.25 6.28
C LEU A 30 14.31 -6.83 7.64
N GLY A 31 13.39 -7.80 7.64
CA GLY A 31 12.96 -8.54 8.83
C GLY A 31 11.75 -7.96 9.55
N PHE A 32 11.09 -6.93 9.00
CA PHE A 32 9.89 -6.35 9.64
C PHE A 32 8.64 -7.15 9.29
N ALA A 33 8.29 -7.19 8.00
CA ALA A 33 7.21 -8.04 7.50
C ALA A 33 7.77 -9.18 6.61
N THR A 34 8.97 -8.99 6.07
CA THR A 34 9.60 -9.89 5.11
C THR A 34 10.95 -10.36 5.65
N THR A 35 11.11 -11.67 5.84
CA THR A 35 12.41 -12.26 6.18
C THR A 35 13.37 -12.19 4.99
N ALA A 36 14.68 -12.19 5.25
CA ALA A 36 15.71 -12.14 4.19
C ALA A 36 15.53 -13.25 3.13
N GLU A 37 15.16 -14.47 3.53
CA GLU A 37 14.91 -15.60 2.62
C GLU A 37 13.71 -15.36 1.69
N LYS A 38 12.72 -14.56 2.13
CA LYS A 38 11.52 -14.23 1.36
C LYS A 38 11.64 -12.89 0.61
N ALA A 39 12.82 -12.27 0.63
CA ALA A 39 13.07 -11.04 -0.09
C ALA A 39 12.82 -11.21 -1.59
N TRP A 40 12.30 -10.17 -2.24
CA TRP A 40 11.99 -10.20 -3.67
C TRP A 40 13.24 -10.41 -4.53
N ILE A 41 14.37 -9.80 -4.14
CA ILE A 41 15.66 -9.99 -4.84
C ILE A 41 16.18 -11.43 -4.74
N ASN A 42 15.71 -12.20 -3.75
CA ASN A 42 16.05 -13.62 -3.57
C ASN A 42 15.03 -14.55 -4.24
N GLY A 43 14.13 -14.01 -5.07
CA GLY A 43 13.08 -14.76 -5.75
C GLY A 43 11.81 -15.01 -4.93
N GLY A 44 11.71 -14.42 -3.74
CA GLY A 44 10.49 -14.46 -2.94
C GLY A 44 9.34 -13.70 -3.60
N SER A 45 8.10 -14.10 -3.35
CA SER A 45 6.91 -13.41 -3.85
C SER A 45 6.41 -12.36 -2.83
N PRO A 46 6.40 -11.06 -3.18
CA PRO A 46 5.92 -9.98 -2.31
C PRO A 46 4.49 -10.11 -1.83
N THR A 47 3.60 -10.72 -2.62
CA THR A 47 2.15 -10.78 -2.34
C THR A 47 1.67 -12.14 -1.88
N THR A 48 2.33 -13.25 -2.28
CA THR A 48 1.85 -14.62 -2.01
C THR A 48 1.62 -14.89 -0.54
N GLY A 49 2.52 -14.46 0.35
CA GLY A 49 2.36 -14.70 1.79
C GLY A 49 1.07 -14.11 2.34
N PHE A 50 0.70 -12.91 1.89
CA PHE A 50 -0.54 -12.25 2.27
C PHE A 50 -1.74 -12.88 1.56
N LEU A 51 -1.67 -13.02 0.24
CA LEU A 51 -2.78 -13.54 -0.58
C LEU A 51 -3.14 -14.98 -0.24
N ALA A 52 -2.19 -15.83 0.18
CA ALA A 52 -2.45 -17.22 0.51
C ALA A 52 -2.92 -17.44 1.95
N ASN A 53 -2.50 -16.60 2.91
CA ASN A 53 -2.67 -16.90 4.34
C ASN A 53 -3.48 -15.86 5.12
N ALA A 54 -3.52 -14.60 4.68
CA ALA A 54 -4.16 -13.52 5.44
C ALA A 54 -5.58 -13.17 4.95
N VAL A 55 -5.87 -13.47 3.68
CA VAL A 55 -7.13 -13.16 3.02
C VAL A 55 -8.30 -13.89 3.69
N LYS A 56 -9.43 -13.18 3.83
CA LYS A 56 -10.67 -13.71 4.41
C LYS A 56 -11.91 -13.04 3.81
N GLY A 57 -13.07 -13.63 4.05
CA GLY A 57 -14.36 -13.08 3.62
C GLY A 57 -14.84 -13.62 2.26
N PRO A 58 -15.87 -13.00 1.66
CA PRO A 58 -16.60 -13.57 0.53
C PRO A 58 -15.80 -13.60 -0.78
N PHE A 59 -14.72 -12.80 -0.86
CA PHE A 59 -13.86 -12.72 -2.03
C PHE A 59 -12.57 -13.53 -1.90
N ALA A 60 -12.43 -14.35 -0.84
CA ALA A 60 -11.17 -15.02 -0.52
C ALA A 60 -10.62 -15.84 -1.69
N GLU A 61 -11.47 -16.64 -2.35
CA GLU A 61 -11.07 -17.47 -3.50
C GLU A 61 -10.48 -16.65 -4.66
N ILE A 62 -11.03 -15.45 -4.93
CA ILE A 62 -10.53 -14.56 -5.98
C ILE A 62 -9.11 -14.12 -5.64
N PHE A 63 -8.85 -13.70 -4.40
CA PHE A 63 -7.54 -13.24 -3.98
C PHE A 63 -6.54 -14.39 -3.80
N HIS A 64 -6.98 -15.56 -3.33
CA HIS A 64 -6.17 -16.77 -3.28
C HIS A 64 -5.71 -17.20 -4.69
N SER A 65 -6.56 -17.06 -5.71
CA SER A 65 -6.17 -17.36 -7.10
C SER A 65 -5.08 -16.44 -7.67
N LEU A 66 -4.87 -15.27 -7.04
CA LEU A 66 -3.81 -14.33 -7.41
C LEU A 66 -2.48 -14.63 -6.70
N ALA A 67 -2.50 -15.50 -5.68
CA ALA A 67 -1.28 -15.90 -4.99
C ALA A 67 -0.34 -16.66 -5.94
N GLY A 68 0.95 -16.31 -5.91
CA GLY A 68 1.97 -16.90 -6.77
C GLY A 68 2.01 -16.35 -8.20
N VAL A 69 1.12 -15.41 -8.56
CA VAL A 69 1.11 -14.81 -9.91
C VAL A 69 2.16 -13.71 -10.00
N ALA A 70 3.24 -13.97 -10.76
CA ALA A 70 4.36 -13.03 -10.89
C ALA A 70 3.94 -11.63 -11.37
N VAL A 71 2.94 -11.53 -12.25
CA VAL A 71 2.44 -10.23 -12.73
C VAL A 71 1.83 -9.41 -11.58
N VAL A 72 1.15 -10.07 -10.63
CA VAL A 72 0.56 -9.41 -9.47
C VAL A 72 1.65 -8.88 -8.55
N ASP A 73 2.72 -9.64 -8.34
CA ASP A 73 3.90 -9.20 -7.58
C ASP A 73 4.55 -7.95 -8.19
N TRP A 74 4.79 -7.95 -9.50
CA TRP A 74 5.37 -6.81 -10.20
C TRP A 74 4.47 -5.58 -10.14
N LEU A 75 3.17 -5.74 -10.41
CA LEU A 75 2.21 -4.63 -10.33
C LEU A 75 2.12 -4.05 -8.92
N PHE A 76 2.11 -4.91 -7.89
CA PHE A 76 2.09 -4.47 -6.51
C PHE A 76 3.36 -3.71 -6.15
N MET A 77 4.54 -4.25 -6.47
CA MET A 77 5.83 -3.61 -6.15
C MET A 77 6.02 -2.29 -6.90
N LEU A 78 5.70 -2.25 -8.19
CA LEU A 78 5.74 -1.01 -8.98
C LEU A 78 4.72 0.01 -8.47
N GLY A 79 3.54 -0.45 -8.04
CA GLY A 79 2.53 0.39 -7.43
C GLY A 79 3.00 1.03 -6.13
N LEU A 80 3.61 0.26 -5.22
CA LEU A 80 4.21 0.76 -3.98
C LEU A 80 5.30 1.80 -4.27
N LEU A 81 6.24 1.47 -5.17
CA LEU A 81 7.34 2.36 -5.52
C LEU A 81 6.81 3.66 -6.15
N PHE A 82 5.89 3.56 -7.11
CA PHE A 82 5.29 4.71 -7.78
C PHE A 82 4.53 5.62 -6.80
N ALA A 83 3.64 5.05 -5.98
CA ALA A 83 2.89 5.83 -4.99
C ALA A 83 3.83 6.48 -3.97
N GLY A 84 4.83 5.74 -3.49
CA GLY A 84 5.82 6.24 -2.55
C GLY A 84 6.64 7.42 -3.09
N LEU A 85 7.26 7.26 -4.27
CA LEU A 85 8.13 8.29 -4.85
C LEU A 85 7.35 9.56 -5.21
N THR A 86 6.16 9.43 -5.79
CA THR A 86 5.32 10.58 -6.16
C THR A 86 4.91 11.39 -4.92
N LEU A 87 4.57 10.71 -3.82
CA LEU A 87 4.24 11.33 -2.54
C LEU A 87 5.45 11.96 -1.86
N ILE A 88 6.66 11.40 -1.96
CA ILE A 88 7.86 12.03 -1.38
C ILE A 88 8.31 13.24 -2.20
N PHE A 89 8.53 13.06 -3.50
CA PHE A 89 9.10 14.09 -4.38
C PHE A 89 8.13 15.21 -4.77
N ASN A 90 6.87 15.13 -4.34
CA ASN A 90 5.83 16.12 -4.66
C ASN A 90 5.56 16.25 -6.17
N LYS A 91 5.77 15.19 -6.94
CA LYS A 91 5.57 15.18 -8.39
C LYS A 91 4.59 14.08 -8.75
N TYR A 92 3.61 14.41 -9.60
CA TYR A 92 2.52 13.49 -9.97
C TYR A 92 1.73 12.95 -8.77
N VAL A 93 1.65 13.71 -7.68
CA VAL A 93 0.99 13.33 -6.41
C VAL A 93 -0.42 12.78 -6.63
N LYS A 94 -1.21 13.40 -7.52
CA LYS A 94 -2.57 12.94 -7.83
C LYS A 94 -2.59 11.49 -8.32
N TRP A 95 -1.69 11.13 -9.22
CA TRP A 95 -1.59 9.76 -9.75
C TRP A 95 -1.05 8.79 -8.68
N GLY A 96 -0.10 9.23 -7.87
CA GLY A 96 0.36 8.50 -6.69
C GLY A 96 -0.76 8.16 -5.72
N CYS A 97 -1.61 9.14 -5.40
CA CYS A 97 -2.79 8.95 -4.56
C CYS A 97 -3.77 7.96 -5.19
N VAL A 98 -4.05 8.03 -6.49
CA VAL A 98 -4.95 7.07 -7.16
C VAL A 98 -4.40 5.66 -7.08
N ALA A 99 -3.13 5.45 -7.42
CA ALA A 99 -2.49 4.14 -7.35
C ALA A 99 -2.45 3.60 -5.92
N GLY A 100 -2.04 4.43 -4.95
CA GLY A 100 -1.99 4.07 -3.54
C GLY A 100 -3.37 3.75 -2.95
N SER A 101 -4.40 4.53 -3.29
CA SER A 101 -5.77 4.25 -2.87
C SER A 101 -6.29 2.95 -3.48
N LEU A 102 -5.94 2.64 -4.73
CA LEU A 102 -6.32 1.37 -5.35
C LEU A 102 -5.67 0.17 -4.63
N ILE A 103 -4.38 0.27 -4.28
CA ILE A 103 -3.68 -0.77 -3.52
C ILE A 103 -4.38 -1.01 -2.19
N PHE A 104 -4.62 0.04 -1.40
CA PHE A 104 -5.29 -0.10 -0.11
C PHE A 104 -6.74 -0.56 -0.22
N LEU A 105 -7.45 -0.18 -1.29
CA LEU A 105 -8.80 -0.66 -1.53
C LEU A 105 -8.81 -2.16 -1.80
N LEU A 106 -7.88 -2.66 -2.61
CA LEU A 106 -7.74 -4.09 -2.87
C LEU A 106 -7.36 -4.86 -1.58
N MET A 107 -6.47 -4.29 -0.76
CA MET A 107 -6.13 -4.88 0.55
C MET A 107 -7.35 -4.92 1.49
N TYR A 108 -8.11 -3.83 1.58
CA TYR A 108 -9.35 -3.78 2.36
C TYR A 108 -10.36 -4.85 1.91
N LEU A 109 -10.59 -4.97 0.59
CA LEU A 109 -11.51 -5.96 0.04
C LEU A 109 -11.06 -7.41 0.28
N SER A 110 -9.75 -7.64 0.38
CA SER A 110 -9.18 -8.95 0.65
C SER A 110 -9.31 -9.39 2.11
N LEU A 111 -9.56 -8.44 3.03
CA LEU A 111 -9.68 -8.66 4.47
C LEU A 111 -11.09 -8.34 4.98
N LEU A 112 -12.09 -8.38 4.10
CA LEU A 112 -13.45 -7.91 4.37
C LEU A 112 -14.00 -8.53 5.67
N TRP A 113 -14.57 -7.67 6.51
CA TRP A 113 -14.77 -7.81 7.96
C TRP A 113 -13.46 -7.76 8.77
N PRO A 114 -12.92 -6.54 8.95
CA PRO A 114 -11.77 -6.31 9.82
C PRO A 114 -12.00 -6.88 11.23
N GLU A 115 -10.92 -7.31 11.88
CA GLU A 115 -11.01 -8.02 13.16
C GLU A 115 -11.64 -7.19 14.28
N ASN A 116 -11.36 -5.88 14.27
CA ASN A 116 -11.74 -4.98 15.35
C ASN A 116 -12.98 -4.14 15.04
N ASN A 117 -13.41 -4.07 13.77
CA ASN A 117 -14.53 -3.25 13.35
C ASN A 117 -15.17 -3.83 12.08
N PRO A 118 -16.51 -3.88 11.98
CA PRO A 118 -17.18 -4.49 10.83
C PRO A 118 -16.95 -3.75 9.50
N ILE A 119 -16.50 -2.49 9.52
CA ILE A 119 -16.45 -1.62 8.33
C ILE A 119 -15.12 -0.85 8.20
N ILE A 120 -14.54 -0.37 9.29
CA ILE A 120 -13.43 0.59 9.23
C ILE A 120 -12.15 -0.05 9.75
N ASP A 121 -11.13 -0.09 8.90
CA ASP A 121 -9.76 -0.39 9.28
C ASP A 121 -8.80 0.73 8.84
N GLU A 122 -7.50 0.48 9.01
CA GLU A 122 -6.44 1.40 8.60
C GLU A 122 -6.43 1.69 7.10
N HIS A 123 -6.81 0.74 6.24
CA HIS A 123 -6.83 0.92 4.79
C HIS A 123 -7.85 1.99 4.39
N ILE A 124 -9.04 1.98 4.99
CA ILE A 124 -10.05 3.03 4.77
C ILE A 124 -9.52 4.39 5.20
N VAL A 125 -8.86 4.48 6.36
CA VAL A 125 -8.25 5.73 6.83
C VAL A 125 -7.18 6.22 5.85
N TYR A 126 -6.32 5.33 5.36
CA TYR A 126 -5.29 5.67 4.39
C TYR A 126 -5.86 6.15 3.06
N ILE A 127 -6.92 5.52 2.55
CA ILE A 127 -7.62 5.96 1.34
C ILE A 127 -8.18 7.37 1.50
N LEU A 128 -8.78 7.68 2.65
CA LEU A 128 -9.31 9.02 2.92
C LEU A 128 -8.21 10.08 3.01
N VAL A 129 -7.06 9.75 3.64
CA VAL A 129 -5.89 10.63 3.68
C VAL A 129 -5.33 10.86 2.28
N LEU A 130 -5.22 9.83 1.45
CA LEU A 130 -4.75 9.96 0.07
C LEU A 130 -5.73 10.76 -0.79
N ALA A 131 -7.04 10.57 -0.62
CA ALA A 131 -8.06 11.38 -1.28
C ALA A 131 -7.93 12.86 -0.89
N LEU A 132 -7.77 13.14 0.41
CA LEU A 132 -7.54 14.50 0.92
C LEU A 132 -6.28 15.14 0.30
N ILE A 133 -5.17 14.39 0.19
CA ILE A 133 -3.92 14.84 -0.45
C ILE A 133 -4.11 15.04 -1.95
N GLY A 134 -4.84 14.15 -2.62
CA GLY A 134 -5.04 14.14 -4.07
C GLY A 134 -6.00 15.20 -4.58
N PHE A 135 -7.02 15.58 -3.79
CA PHE A 135 -7.95 16.66 -4.13
C PHE A 135 -7.36 18.04 -3.91
N LYS A 136 -6.34 18.17 -3.05
CA LYS A 136 -5.64 19.43 -2.88
C LYS A 136 -4.96 19.81 -4.19
N ARG A 137 -5.32 20.98 -4.72
CA ARG A 137 -4.62 21.54 -5.88
C ARG A 137 -3.25 22.04 -5.41
N TRP A 138 -2.20 21.37 -5.86
CA TRP A 138 -0.82 21.76 -5.62
C TRP A 138 -0.45 22.81 -6.69
N GLU A 139 -0.94 24.03 -6.51
CA GLU A 139 -0.52 25.24 -7.25
C GLU A 139 0.64 25.93 -6.54
#